data_AF-A0A3D5K011-F1
#
_entry.id   AF-A0A3D5K011-F1
#
_cell.length_a   1.000
_cell.length_b   1.000
_cell.length_c   1.000
_cell.angle_alpha   90.00
_cell.angle_beta   90.00
_cell.angle_gamma   90.00
#
_symmetry.space_group_name_H-M   'P 1'
#
loop_
_entity.id
_entity.type
_entity.pdbx_description
1 polymer ?
#
loop_
_entity_poly.entity_id
_entity_poly.type
_entity_poly.pdbx_seq_one_letter_code
_entity_poly.pdbx_strand_id
1 'polypeptide(L)'
;IFEYDEKTKAFVDERTQLNGTKSDFAPVERDENEKFIYDSTIDLSALEPTVACHPDPGNRKLAREMTDMKLDRAYIGSCTGGKTSDFLAFAEVVRGQEVR
;
A
#
# COMPACT_ATOMS: atom_id res chain seq x y z
N ILE A 1 1.01 10.01 -8.39
CA ILE A 1 -0.29 9.72 -9.03
C ILE A 1 -0.14 8.43 -9.83
N PHE A 2 -1.15 7.59 -9.89
CA PHE A 2 -1.16 6.41 -10.77
C PHE A 2 -2.11 6.70 -11.94
N GLU A 3 -1.77 6.17 -13.11
CA GLU A 3 -2.62 6.24 -14.30
C GLU A 3 -3.93 5.50 -14.06
N TYR A 4 -4.96 5.93 -14.77
CA TYR A 4 -6.23 5.25 -14.74
C TYR A 4 -6.11 3.91 -15.47
N ASP A 5 -6.57 2.84 -14.82
CA ASP A 5 -6.55 1.49 -15.35
C ASP A 5 -7.88 0.75 -15.05
N GLU A 6 -7.96 -0.51 -15.46
CA GLU A 6 -9.13 -1.37 -15.23
C GLU A 6 -9.43 -1.57 -13.74
N LYS A 7 -8.39 -1.60 -12.89
CA LYS A 7 -8.56 -1.75 -11.43
C LYS A 7 -9.18 -0.49 -10.83
N THR A 8 -8.70 0.67 -11.26
CA THR A 8 -9.24 1.98 -10.87
C THR A 8 -10.69 2.09 -11.32
N LYS A 9 -11.00 1.71 -12.56
CA LYS A 9 -12.37 1.64 -13.07
C LYS A 9 -13.27 0.80 -12.18
N ALA A 10 -12.90 -0.46 -11.96
CA ALA A 10 -13.69 -1.40 -11.19
C ALA A 10 -13.96 -0.89 -9.77
N PHE A 11 -12.95 -0.34 -9.11
CA PHE A 11 -13.09 0.20 -7.76
C PHE A 11 -14.01 1.42 -7.71
N VAL A 12 -13.87 2.37 -8.65
CA VAL A 12 -14.74 3.57 -8.69
C VAL A 12 -16.18 3.21 -9.02
N ASP A 13 -16.41 2.33 -9.99
CA ASP A 13 -17.74 1.86 -10.37
C ASP A 13 -18.44 1.16 -9.18
N GLU A 14 -17.76 0.23 -8.52
CA GLU A 14 -18.28 -0.47 -7.34
C GLU A 14 -18.65 0.51 -6.23
N ARG A 15 -17.74 1.45 -5.90
CA ARG A 15 -17.95 2.39 -4.79
C ARG A 15 -19.03 3.42 -5.09
N THR A 16 -19.11 3.90 -6.32
CA THR A 16 -20.12 4.90 -6.70
C THR A 16 -21.51 4.28 -6.71
N GLN A 17 -21.63 3.05 -7.24
CA GLN A 17 -22.88 2.27 -7.22
C GLN A 17 -23.32 1.96 -5.78
N LEU A 18 -22.42 1.47 -4.92
CA LEU A 18 -22.72 1.12 -3.54
C LEU A 18 -23.23 2.33 -2.73
N ASN A 19 -22.63 3.50 -2.94
CA ASN A 19 -22.96 4.70 -2.17
C ASN A 19 -24.07 5.56 -2.82
N GLY A 20 -24.57 5.20 -4.00
CA GLY A 20 -25.52 6.02 -4.75
C GLY A 20 -24.98 7.40 -5.12
N THR A 21 -23.67 7.48 -5.36
CA THR A 21 -22.98 8.75 -5.69
C THR A 21 -22.77 8.90 -7.19
N LYS A 22 -22.37 10.10 -7.60
CA LYS A 22 -22.10 10.45 -8.99
C LYS A 22 -21.12 9.45 -9.63
N SER A 23 -21.53 8.84 -10.75
CA SER A 23 -20.78 7.80 -11.46
C SER A 23 -20.25 8.25 -12.82
N ASP A 24 -20.60 9.45 -13.30
CA ASP A 24 -20.01 10.02 -14.51
C ASP A 24 -18.65 10.67 -14.19
N PHE A 25 -17.62 10.15 -14.84
CA PHE A 25 -16.27 10.69 -14.85
C PHE A 25 -15.62 10.41 -16.20
N ALA A 26 -14.64 11.24 -16.55
CA ALA A 26 -13.79 11.04 -17.71
C ALA A 26 -12.37 10.73 -17.22
N PRO A 27 -11.83 9.53 -17.49
CA PRO A 27 -10.41 9.25 -17.27
C PRO A 27 -9.53 10.28 -17.99
N VAL A 28 -8.42 10.64 -17.36
CA VAL A 28 -7.43 11.55 -17.94
C VAL A 28 -6.16 10.76 -18.17
N GLU A 29 -5.80 10.65 -19.44
CA GLU A 29 -4.56 10.03 -19.91
C GLU A 29 -3.38 10.98 -19.73
N ARG A 30 -2.17 10.42 -19.68
CA ARG A 30 -0.95 11.21 -19.63
C ARG A 30 -0.55 11.69 -21.03
N ASP A 31 0.23 12.77 -21.07
CA ASP A 31 0.85 13.23 -22.31
C ASP A 31 2.06 12.35 -22.63
N GLU A 32 2.06 11.73 -23.80
CA GLU A 32 3.15 10.88 -24.29
C GLU A 32 4.52 11.61 -24.33
N ASN A 33 4.52 12.95 -24.39
CA ASN A 33 5.73 13.77 -24.49
C ASN A 33 6.03 14.57 -23.21
N GLU A 34 5.42 14.20 -22.07
CA GLU A 34 5.71 14.85 -20.79
C GLU A 34 7.19 14.67 -20.37
N LYS A 35 7.67 15.59 -19.52
CA LYS A 35 9.06 15.59 -19.07
C LYS A 35 9.13 15.53 -17.56
N PHE A 36 10.01 14.69 -17.04
CA PHE A 36 10.28 14.59 -15.61
C PHE A 36 11.59 15.26 -15.24
N ILE A 37 11.63 15.84 -14.05
CA ILE A 37 12.89 16.29 -13.42
C ILE A 37 13.68 15.07 -12.92
N TYR A 38 12.99 13.98 -12.61
CA TYR A 38 13.56 12.74 -12.12
C TYR A 38 12.77 11.54 -12.64
N ASP A 39 13.46 10.56 -13.21
CA ASP A 39 12.89 9.31 -13.71
C ASP A 39 13.68 8.15 -13.06
N SER A 40 12.95 7.16 -12.55
CA SER A 40 13.52 6.03 -11.83
C SER A 40 12.68 4.79 -12.06
N THR A 41 13.35 3.69 -12.39
CA THR A 41 12.75 2.37 -12.52
C THR A 41 12.92 1.59 -11.22
N ILE A 42 11.85 0.93 -10.75
CA ILE A 42 11.87 0.06 -9.57
C ILE A 42 11.48 -1.36 -10.01
N ASP A 43 12.37 -2.33 -9.78
CA ASP A 43 12.05 -3.74 -9.98
C ASP A 43 11.25 -4.26 -8.78
N LEU A 44 9.97 -4.53 -9.01
CA LEU A 44 9.07 -5.03 -7.98
C LEU A 44 9.42 -6.44 -7.51
N SER A 45 10.09 -7.25 -8.33
CA SER A 45 10.47 -8.63 -7.99
C SER A 45 11.62 -8.70 -7.00
N ALA A 46 12.42 -7.63 -6.91
CA ALA A 46 13.53 -7.51 -5.98
C ALA A 46 13.14 -6.86 -4.64
N LEU A 47 11.88 -6.47 -4.45
CA LEU A 47 11.44 -5.79 -3.22
C LEU A 47 11.31 -6.78 -2.06
N GLU A 48 11.99 -6.44 -0.96
CA GLU A 48 11.87 -7.14 0.33
C GLU A 48 11.05 -6.30 1.35
N PRO A 49 10.39 -6.93 2.33
CA PRO A 49 9.69 -6.24 3.41
C PRO A 49 10.63 -5.35 4.23
N THR A 50 10.17 -4.14 4.57
CA THR A 50 10.99 -3.13 5.27
C THR A 50 10.30 -2.40 6.38
N VAL A 51 11.13 -1.82 7.25
CA VAL A 51 10.73 -1.03 8.41
C VAL A 51 11.27 0.39 8.25
N ALA A 52 10.39 1.38 8.44
CA ALA A 52 10.79 2.77 8.61
C ALA A 52 11.20 2.99 10.08
N CYS A 53 12.46 3.34 10.30
CA CYS A 53 13.07 3.43 11.62
C CYS A 53 12.95 4.83 12.21
N HIS A 54 12.61 4.91 13.50
CA HIS A 54 12.58 6.18 14.23
C HIS A 54 13.91 6.95 14.11
N PRO A 55 13.88 8.30 14.04
CA PRO A 55 12.71 9.18 14.03
C PRO A 55 12.15 9.50 12.64
N ASP A 56 12.84 9.07 11.58
CA ASP A 56 12.59 9.54 10.22
C ASP A 56 11.96 8.42 9.37
N PRO A 57 10.76 8.62 8.79
CA PRO A 57 10.17 7.64 7.90
C PRO A 57 11.04 7.30 6.67
N GLY A 58 11.95 8.19 6.27
CA GLY A 58 12.93 7.94 5.20
C GLY A 58 14.07 7.00 5.61
N ASN A 59 14.32 6.82 6.90
CA ASN A 59 15.35 5.90 7.40
C ASN A 59 14.84 4.46 7.33
N ARG A 60 15.09 3.78 6.21
CA ARG A 60 14.57 2.43 5.92
C ARG A 60 15.61 1.35 6.19
N LYS A 61 15.21 0.26 6.84
CA LYS A 61 15.98 -1.00 6.96
C LYS A 61 15.19 -2.21 6.50
N LEU A 62 15.88 -3.31 6.17
CA LEU A 62 15.20 -4.57 5.85
C LEU A 62 14.59 -5.17 7.12
N ALA A 63 13.36 -5.68 7.02
CA ALA A 63 12.69 -6.27 8.18
C ALA A 63 13.50 -7.45 8.77
N ARG A 64 14.18 -8.23 7.91
CA ARG A 64 15.03 -9.36 8.32
C ARG A 64 16.27 -8.96 9.14
N GLU A 65 16.67 -7.69 9.09
CA GLU A 65 17.82 -7.17 9.87
C GLU A 65 17.41 -6.73 11.28
N MET A 66 16.10 -6.64 11.55
CA MET A 66 15.55 -6.11 12.80
C MET A 66 15.28 -7.23 13.82
N THR A 67 16.25 -8.12 14.05
CA THR A 67 16.08 -9.32 14.89
C THR A 67 16.18 -9.04 16.39
N ASP A 68 16.95 -8.03 16.79
CA ASP A 68 17.37 -7.85 18.18
C ASP A 68 16.50 -6.84 18.95
N MET A 69 15.26 -6.63 18.50
CA MET A 69 14.33 -5.70 19.13
C MET A 69 13.20 -6.43 19.85
N LYS A 70 12.94 -6.02 21.10
CA LYS A 70 11.73 -6.40 21.80
C LYS A 70 10.59 -5.48 21.37
N LEU A 71 9.49 -6.08 20.89
CA LEU A 71 8.26 -5.36 20.59
C LEU A 71 7.31 -5.50 21.77
N ASP A 72 6.95 -4.39 22.41
CA ASP A 72 5.97 -4.41 23.50
C ASP A 72 4.53 -4.30 22.98
N ARG A 73 4.34 -3.69 21.79
CA ARG A 73 3.03 -3.47 21.18
C ARG A 73 3.13 -3.45 19.66
N ALA A 74 2.15 -4.05 18.99
CA ALA A 74 1.90 -3.91 17.57
C ALA A 74 0.54 -3.24 17.34
N TYR A 75 0.45 -2.37 16.34
CA TYR A 75 -0.80 -1.74 15.91
C TYR A 75 -0.98 -1.97 14.41
N ILE A 76 -2.17 -2.43 14.04
CA ILE A 76 -2.59 -2.62 12.65
C ILE A 76 -3.91 -1.88 12.44
N GLY A 77 -4.18 -1.48 11.20
CA GLY A 77 -5.38 -0.74 10.86
C GLY A 77 -5.18 0.76 11.00
N SER A 78 -4.72 1.39 9.92
CA SER A 78 -4.64 2.84 9.78
C SER A 78 -5.24 3.26 8.43
N CYS A 79 -5.14 4.53 8.03
CA CYS A 79 -5.54 4.94 6.68
C CYS A 79 -4.76 4.21 5.57
N THR A 80 -3.48 3.90 5.81
CA THR A 80 -2.61 3.21 4.84
C THR A 80 -2.77 1.70 4.87
N GLY A 81 -2.94 1.09 6.05
CA GLY A 81 -3.01 -0.36 6.25
C GLY A 81 -4.28 -0.86 6.95
N GLY A 82 -5.45 -0.32 6.59
CA GLY A 82 -6.74 -0.64 7.22
C GLY A 82 -7.82 -1.11 6.24
N LYS A 83 -7.45 -1.56 5.04
CA LYS A 83 -8.39 -2.18 4.08
C LYS A 83 -8.63 -3.62 4.47
N THR A 84 -9.73 -4.21 3.99
CA THR A 84 -10.03 -5.63 4.20
C THR A 84 -8.88 -6.54 3.78
N SER A 85 -8.22 -6.23 2.66
CA SER A 85 -7.04 -6.98 2.18
C SER A 85 -5.89 -6.97 3.19
N ASP A 86 -5.66 -5.85 3.88
CA ASP A 86 -4.58 -5.72 4.87
C ASP A 86 -4.86 -6.61 6.09
N PHE A 87 -6.11 -6.62 6.57
CA PHE A 87 -6.51 -7.48 7.67
C PHE A 87 -6.51 -8.98 7.31
N LEU A 88 -6.87 -9.33 6.08
CA LEU A 88 -6.79 -10.71 5.60
C LEU A 88 -5.34 -11.20 5.52
N ALA A 89 -4.43 -10.38 4.99
CA ALA A 89 -3.00 -10.69 4.96
C ALA A 89 -2.43 -10.84 6.38
N PHE A 90 -2.80 -9.95 7.30
CA PHE A 90 -2.41 -10.10 8.71
C PHE A 90 -2.93 -11.41 9.32
N ALA A 91 -4.21 -11.74 9.08
CA ALA A 91 -4.83 -12.96 9.59
C ALA A 91 -4.16 -14.22 9.04
N GLU A 92 -3.60 -14.19 7.83
CA GLU A 92 -2.77 -15.27 7.29
C GLU A 92 -1.44 -15.41 8.03
N VAL A 93 -0.75 -14.29 8.29
CA VAL A 93 0.53 -14.28 9.00
C VAL A 93 0.41 -14.84 10.42
N VAL A 94 -0.65 -14.49 11.16
CA VAL A 94 -0.83 -14.92 12.55
C VAL A 94 -1.64 -16.20 12.69
N ARG A 95 -2.01 -16.85 11.59
CA ARG A 95 -2.89 -18.04 11.63
C ARG A 95 -2.26 -19.16 12.45
N GLY A 96 -2.99 -19.62 13.47
CA GLY A 96 -2.52 -20.68 14.37
C GLY A 96 -1.45 -20.21 15.37
N GLN A 97 -1.18 -18.91 15.45
CA GLN A 97 -0.30 -18.30 16.43
C GLN A 97 -1.11 -17.50 17.45
N GLU A 98 -0.55 -17.36 18.65
CA GLU A 98 -1.09 -16.52 19.72
C GLU A 98 -0.14 -15.34 19.93
N VAL A 99 -0.68 -14.12 19.88
CA VAL A 99 0.08 -12.90 20.21
C VAL A 99 0.32 -12.86 21.71
N ARG A 100 1.58 -12.72 22.12
CA ARG A 100 2.02 -12.69 23.53
C ARG A 100 2.54 -11.33 23.94
#